data_AF-A0A317UZW1-F1
#
_entry.id   AF-A0A317UZW1-F1
#
_cell.length_a   1.000
_cell.length_b   1.000
_cell.length_c   1.000
_cell.angle_alpha   90.00
_cell.angle_beta   90.00
_cell.angle_gamma   90.00
#
_symmetry.space_group_name_H-M   'P 1'
#
loop_
_entity.id
_entity.type
_entity.pdbx_description
1 polymer ?
#
loop_
_entity_poly.entity_id
_entity_poly.type
_entity_poly.pdbx_seq_one_letter_code
_entity_poly.pdbx_strand_id
1 'polypeptide(L)'
;MALDLQLVSADSLALKLLRVTPLITTTILLSNRLAQYFALSTFLPPHTPPKKIDHVGPAFQHWLQTVVPRVWTGVIGIVLLTRVVLILNLFVRPDDLAGSSARVLYAVGLGLSFAHLAVAPKMLRFETRMMSPETVPHVAMELLAGWLRVNNRRFWLVDVPFWLVGVGATVEGLRG
;
A
#
# COMPACT_ATOMS: atom_id res chain seq x y z
N MET A 1 -25.11 28.28 -3.63
CA MET A 1 -24.76 27.29 -4.67
C MET A 1 -23.79 27.86 -5.74
N ALA A 2 -22.89 28.79 -5.37
CA ALA A 2 -21.85 29.33 -6.27
C ALA A 2 -20.43 28.90 -5.84
N LEU A 3 -20.27 28.48 -4.57
CA LEU A 3 -19.00 28.00 -4.01
C LEU A 3 -18.60 26.63 -4.59
N ASP A 4 -19.59 25.78 -4.92
CA ASP A 4 -19.35 24.42 -5.41
C ASP A 4 -18.70 24.37 -6.79
N LEU A 5 -18.95 25.36 -7.66
CA LEU A 5 -18.43 25.37 -9.04
C LEU A 5 -16.96 25.83 -9.12
N GLN A 6 -16.48 26.63 -8.17
CA GLN A 6 -15.09 27.10 -8.14
C GLN A 6 -14.13 26.04 -7.57
N LEU A 7 -14.58 25.24 -6.61
CA LEU A 7 -13.79 24.18 -5.98
C LEU A 7 -13.44 23.04 -6.93
N VAL A 8 -14.25 22.82 -7.97
CA VAL A 8 -13.97 21.83 -9.01
C VAL A 8 -13.90 22.49 -10.39
N SER A 9 -13.49 23.75 -10.50
CA SER A 9 -13.19 24.29 -11.83
C SER A 9 -12.00 23.53 -12.44
N ALA A 10 -11.94 23.44 -13.78
CA ALA A 10 -10.89 22.69 -14.49
C ALA A 10 -9.48 23.11 -14.05
N ASP A 11 -9.29 24.41 -13.83
CA ASP A 11 -8.01 24.97 -13.40
C ASP A 11 -7.80 25.01 -11.88
N SER A 12 -8.81 24.60 -11.09
CA SER A 12 -8.75 24.69 -9.63
C SER A 12 -7.61 23.85 -9.05
N LEU A 13 -6.98 24.40 -8.01
CA LEU A 13 -5.99 23.67 -7.23
C LEU A 13 -6.60 22.39 -6.63
N ALA A 14 -7.86 22.45 -6.18
CA ALA A 14 -8.53 21.31 -5.58
C ALA A 14 -8.73 20.14 -6.57
N LEU A 15 -9.10 20.42 -7.83
CA LEU A 15 -9.16 19.37 -8.85
C LEU A 15 -7.77 18.78 -9.14
N LYS A 16 -6.74 19.61 -9.28
CA LYS A 16 -5.35 19.14 -9.49
C LYS A 16 -4.88 18.27 -8.32
N LEU A 17 -5.16 18.68 -7.08
CA LEU A 17 -4.89 17.86 -5.89
C LEU A 17 -5.64 16.54 -5.93
N LEU A 18 -6.92 16.53 -6.32
CA LEU A 18 -7.71 15.31 -6.50
C LEU A 18 -7.03 14.36 -7.51
N ARG A 19 -6.56 14.88 -8.66
CA ARG A 19 -5.92 14.09 -9.73
C ARG A 19 -4.57 13.49 -9.32
N VAL A 20 -3.79 14.22 -8.51
CA VAL A 20 -2.44 13.83 -8.08
C VAL A 20 -2.44 12.95 -6.83
N THR A 21 -3.46 13.07 -5.96
CA THR A 21 -3.48 12.37 -4.67
C THR A 21 -3.33 10.84 -4.81
N PRO A 22 -3.95 10.14 -5.78
CA PRO A 22 -3.71 8.71 -5.95
C PRO A 22 -2.23 8.35 -6.17
N LEU A 23 -1.47 9.16 -6.91
CA LEU A 23 -0.03 8.94 -7.09
C LEU A 23 0.73 9.16 -5.78
N ILE A 24 0.40 10.22 -5.03
CA ILE A 24 1.02 10.49 -3.72
C ILE A 24 0.79 9.31 -2.77
N THR A 25 -0.47 8.89 -2.61
CA THR A 25 -0.81 7.85 -1.64
C THR A 25 -0.26 6.48 -2.05
N THR A 26 -0.29 6.13 -3.34
CA THR A 26 0.37 4.90 -3.82
C THR A 26 1.89 4.93 -3.65
N THR A 27 2.54 6.08 -3.84
CA THR A 27 3.98 6.26 -3.59
C THR A 27 4.32 6.08 -2.11
N ILE A 28 3.49 6.62 -1.19
CA ILE A 28 3.64 6.41 0.25
C ILE A 28 3.53 4.92 0.59
N LEU A 29 2.51 4.23 0.07
CA LEU A 29 2.30 2.80 0.31
C LEU A 29 3.44 1.93 -0.25
N LEU A 30 3.94 2.27 -1.44
CA LEU A 30 5.07 1.59 -2.07
C LEU A 30 6.36 1.77 -1.24
N SER A 31 6.65 3.00 -0.82
CA SER A 31 7.80 3.34 0.02
C SER A 31 7.73 2.63 1.38
N ASN A 32 6.56 2.66 2.02
CA ASN A 32 6.31 1.94 3.27
C ASN A 32 6.56 0.43 3.11
N ARG A 33 6.13 -0.16 1.98
CA ARG A 33 6.37 -1.58 1.71
C ARG A 33 7.86 -1.91 1.53
N LEU A 34 8.61 -1.06 0.84
CA LEU A 34 10.07 -1.19 0.71
C LEU A 34 10.77 -1.07 2.06
N ALA A 35 10.41 -0.07 2.86
CA ALA A 35 10.94 0.10 4.21
C ALA A 35 10.66 -1.14 5.09
N GLN A 36 9.45 -1.70 5.03
CA GLN A 36 9.11 -2.95 5.71
C GLN A 36 9.97 -4.13 5.24
N TYR A 37 10.24 -4.24 3.93
CA TYR A 37 11.10 -5.31 3.42
C TYR A 37 12.50 -5.23 4.01
N PHE A 38 13.13 -4.06 3.98
CA PHE A 38 14.46 -3.88 4.53
C PHE A 38 14.49 -4.07 6.04
N ALA A 39 13.56 -3.50 6.79
CA ALA A 39 13.49 -3.66 8.24
C ALA A 39 13.33 -5.14 8.64
N LEU A 40 12.38 -5.84 8.01
CA LEU A 40 12.06 -7.23 8.37
C LEU A 40 13.11 -8.23 7.90
N SER A 41 13.74 -8.00 6.73
CA SER A 41 14.77 -8.91 6.22
C SER A 41 16.04 -8.93 7.08
N THR A 42 16.30 -7.91 7.90
CA THR A 42 17.42 -7.92 8.85
C THR A 42 17.38 -9.08 9.85
N PHE A 43 16.18 -9.56 10.17
CA PHE A 43 15.95 -10.69 11.08
C PHE A 43 16.19 -12.06 10.42
N LEU A 44 16.44 -12.11 9.11
CA LEU A 44 16.63 -13.35 8.35
C LEU A 44 18.07 -13.49 7.82
N PRO A 45 18.49 -14.70 7.41
CA PRO A 45 19.74 -14.88 6.67
C PRO A 45 19.76 -14.05 5.36
N PRO A 46 20.92 -13.50 4.95
CA PRO A 46 22.24 -13.65 5.57
C PRO A 46 22.49 -12.71 6.76
N HIS A 47 21.59 -11.77 7.06
CA HIS A 47 21.80 -10.71 8.05
C HIS A 47 21.80 -11.24 9.49
N THR A 48 20.87 -12.15 9.80
CA THR A 48 20.84 -12.89 11.07
C THR A 48 21.17 -14.37 10.82
N PRO A 49 22.32 -14.88 11.29
CA PRO A 49 22.67 -16.28 11.12
C PRO A 49 21.79 -17.18 12.00
N PRO A 50 21.50 -18.44 11.59
CA PRO A 50 20.61 -19.34 12.32
C PRO A 50 20.95 -19.51 13.80
N LYS A 51 22.25 -19.55 14.14
CA LYS A 51 22.75 -19.65 15.52
C LYS A 51 22.38 -18.47 16.44
N LYS A 52 21.88 -17.35 15.90
CA LYS A 52 21.46 -16.17 16.68
C LYS A 52 19.94 -16.03 16.80
N ILE A 53 19.17 -16.91 16.17
CA ILE A 53 17.70 -16.80 16.12
C ILE A 53 17.09 -16.81 17.52
N ASP A 54 17.58 -17.65 18.43
CA ASP A 54 17.03 -17.73 19.79
C ASP A 54 17.22 -16.44 20.61
N HIS A 55 18.24 -15.64 20.27
CA HIS A 55 18.48 -14.33 20.90
C HIS A 55 17.69 -13.21 20.22
N VAL A 56 17.53 -13.28 18.91
CA VAL A 56 16.94 -12.20 18.09
C VAL A 56 15.41 -12.33 17.98
N GLY A 57 14.88 -13.56 17.99
CA GLY A 57 13.46 -13.84 17.83
C GLY A 57 12.57 -13.18 18.88
N PRO A 58 12.90 -13.22 20.18
CA PRO A 58 12.10 -12.52 21.20
C PRO A 58 12.06 -11.00 20.97
N ALA A 59 13.18 -10.39 20.58
CA ALA A 59 13.24 -8.97 20.25
C ALA A 59 12.40 -8.64 19.01
N PHE A 60 12.46 -9.49 17.96
CA PHE A 60 11.60 -9.37 16.78
C PHE A 60 10.11 -9.44 17.14
N GLN A 61 9.70 -10.42 17.94
CA GLN A 61 8.29 -10.60 18.30
C GLN A 61 7.78 -9.41 19.11
N HIS A 62 8.55 -8.94 20.10
CA HIS A 62 8.21 -7.76 20.88
C HIS A 62 8.11 -6.50 20.00
N TRP A 63 9.06 -6.31 19.08
CA TRP A 63 9.03 -5.22 18.12
C TRP A 63 7.78 -5.29 17.23
N LEU A 64 7.43 -6.48 16.71
CA LEU A 64 6.27 -6.68 15.85
C LEU A 64 4.96 -6.39 16.59
N GLN A 65 4.79 -6.91 17.81
CA GLN A 65 3.65 -6.64 18.68
C GLN A 65 3.48 -5.14 18.99
N THR A 66 4.58 -4.40 19.05
CA THR A 66 4.56 -2.96 19.35
C THR A 66 4.29 -2.11 18.11
N VAL A 67 4.93 -2.42 16.98
CA VAL A 67 4.91 -1.57 15.79
C VAL A 67 3.65 -1.81 14.94
N VAL A 68 3.23 -3.06 14.77
CA VAL A 68 2.09 -3.39 13.88
C VAL A 68 0.82 -2.63 14.29
N PRO A 69 0.38 -2.63 15.57
CA PRO A 69 -0.84 -1.90 15.95
C PRO A 69 -0.75 -0.39 15.75
N ARG A 70 0.45 0.19 15.89
CA ARG A 70 0.68 1.64 15.73
C ARG A 70 0.62 2.08 14.28
N VAL A 71 1.12 1.25 13.36
CA VAL A 71 1.19 1.56 11.93
C VAL A 71 -0.10 1.19 11.21
N TRP A 72 -0.84 0.19 11.71
CA TRP A 72 -2.03 -0.35 11.06
C TRP A 72 -3.07 0.71 10.71
N THR A 73 -3.47 1.54 11.67
CA THR A 73 -4.50 2.58 11.48
C THR A 73 -4.11 3.56 10.39
N GLY A 74 -2.85 4.00 10.35
CA GLY A 74 -2.36 4.91 9.32
C GLY A 74 -2.37 4.29 7.93
N VAL A 75 -1.93 3.03 7.81
CA VAL A 75 -1.93 2.31 6.53
C VAL A 75 -3.36 2.13 6.00
N ILE A 76 -4.30 1.70 6.85
CA ILE A 76 -5.70 1.57 6.45
C ILE A 76 -6.29 2.92 6.05
N GLY A 77 -6.00 3.99 6.79
CA GLY A 77 -6.42 5.35 6.45
C GLY A 77 -5.96 5.79 5.06
N ILE A 78 -4.68 5.58 4.72
CA ILE A 78 -4.12 5.92 3.40
C ILE A 78 -4.75 5.06 2.30
N VAL A 79 -4.97 3.76 2.54
CA VAL A 79 -5.62 2.86 1.58
C VAL A 79 -7.06 3.30 1.30
N LEU A 80 -7.84 3.60 2.33
CA LEU A 80 -9.22 4.08 2.20
C LEU A 80 -9.27 5.43 1.48
N LEU A 81 -8.40 6.37 1.86
CA LEU A 81 -8.27 7.64 1.18
C LEU A 81 -8.02 7.41 -0.31
N THR A 82 -6.99 6.62 -0.66
CA THR A 82 -6.65 6.30 -2.06
C THR A 82 -7.85 5.81 -2.85
N ARG A 83 -8.64 4.89 -2.29
CA ARG A 83 -9.85 4.36 -2.93
C ARG A 83 -10.91 5.43 -3.14
N VAL A 84 -11.19 6.24 -2.12
CA VAL A 84 -12.13 7.36 -2.23
C VAL A 84 -11.68 8.32 -3.33
N VAL A 85 -10.39 8.68 -3.38
CA VAL A 85 -9.91 9.62 -4.39
C VAL A 85 -9.96 9.01 -5.79
N LEU A 86 -9.63 7.72 -5.95
CA LEU A 86 -9.79 7.01 -7.22
C LEU A 86 -11.25 7.01 -7.69
N ILE A 87 -12.21 6.76 -6.79
CA ILE A 87 -13.64 6.84 -7.09
C ILE A 87 -14.03 8.26 -7.51
N LEU A 88 -13.65 9.26 -6.73
CA LEU A 88 -13.94 10.66 -7.06
C LEU A 88 -13.35 11.04 -8.43
N ASN A 89 -12.16 10.57 -8.77
CA ASN A 89 -11.55 10.80 -10.07
C ASN A 89 -12.35 10.20 -11.26
N LEU A 90 -13.18 9.18 -11.02
CA LEU A 90 -14.03 8.57 -12.05
C LEU A 90 -15.34 9.34 -12.30
N PHE A 91 -15.79 10.12 -11.33
CA PHE A 91 -17.12 10.74 -11.31
C PHE A 91 -17.10 12.28 -11.23
N VAL A 92 -16.03 12.89 -10.72
CA VAL A 92 -15.86 14.35 -10.69
C VAL A 92 -15.28 14.79 -12.02
N ARG A 93 -16.08 15.59 -12.74
CA ARG A 93 -15.74 16.14 -14.07
C ARG A 93 -15.18 15.10 -15.03
N PRO A 94 -15.98 14.08 -15.37
CA PRO A 94 -15.56 13.04 -16.30
C PRO A 94 -15.32 13.59 -17.71
N ASP A 95 -15.99 14.69 -18.08
CA ASP A 95 -15.88 15.33 -19.39
C ASP A 95 -14.49 15.96 -19.61
N ASP A 96 -13.84 16.46 -18.56
CA ASP A 96 -12.46 16.97 -18.63
C ASP A 96 -11.47 15.84 -18.97
N LEU A 97 -11.85 14.58 -18.75
CA LEU A 97 -11.02 13.42 -19.10
C LEU A 97 -11.35 12.86 -20.49
N ALA A 98 -12.33 13.41 -21.21
CA ALA A 98 -12.72 12.94 -22.53
C ALA A 98 -11.55 13.07 -23.51
N GLY A 99 -11.21 11.98 -24.19
CA GLY A 99 -10.06 11.93 -25.11
C GLY A 99 -8.72 11.57 -24.44
N SER A 100 -8.68 11.38 -23.12
CA SER A 100 -7.50 10.86 -22.39
C SER A 100 -7.67 9.40 -21.96
N SER A 101 -6.57 8.73 -21.62
CA SER A 101 -6.63 7.42 -20.96
C SER A 101 -6.84 7.51 -19.45
N ALA A 102 -6.90 8.71 -18.86
CA ALA A 102 -6.88 8.94 -17.41
C ALA A 102 -8.02 8.20 -16.69
N ARG A 103 -9.25 8.27 -17.23
CA ARG A 103 -10.42 7.64 -16.60
C ARG A 103 -10.29 6.11 -16.53
N VAL A 104 -9.80 5.50 -17.60
CA VAL A 104 -9.52 4.06 -17.64
C VAL A 104 -8.43 3.70 -16.64
N LEU A 105 -7.36 4.49 -16.57
CA LEU A 105 -6.26 4.27 -15.63
C LEU A 105 -6.72 4.42 -14.17
N TYR A 106 -7.57 5.39 -13.84
CA TYR A 106 -8.17 5.49 -12.50
C TYR A 106 -9.03 4.25 -12.18
N ALA A 107 -9.78 3.71 -13.15
CA ALA A 107 -10.59 2.52 -12.95
C ALA A 107 -9.74 1.26 -12.74
N VAL A 108 -8.67 1.09 -13.53
CA VAL A 108 -7.68 0.01 -13.34
C VAL A 108 -7.00 0.16 -11.99
N GLY A 109 -6.61 1.39 -11.61
CA GLY A 109 -6.04 1.69 -10.30
C GLY A 109 -6.98 1.31 -9.17
N LEU A 110 -8.27 1.60 -9.30
CA LEU A 110 -9.29 1.18 -8.33
C LEU A 110 -9.36 -0.35 -8.23
N GLY A 111 -9.35 -1.08 -9.35
CA GLY A 111 -9.31 -2.54 -9.36
C GLY A 111 -8.07 -3.11 -8.65
N LEU A 112 -6.88 -2.59 -8.98
CA LEU A 112 -5.63 -2.97 -8.34
C LEU A 112 -5.62 -2.63 -6.84
N SER A 113 -6.31 -1.55 -6.44
CA SER A 113 -6.52 -1.19 -5.03
C SER A 113 -7.42 -2.16 -4.24
N PHE A 114 -8.01 -3.16 -4.88
CA PHE A 114 -8.68 -4.27 -4.21
C PHE A 114 -7.92 -5.59 -4.38
N ALA A 115 -7.05 -5.71 -5.39
CA ALA A 115 -6.30 -6.94 -5.66
C ALA A 115 -5.43 -7.40 -4.47
N HIS A 116 -4.93 -6.47 -3.65
CA HIS A 116 -4.17 -6.83 -2.45
C HIS A 116 -5.01 -7.54 -1.36
N LEU A 117 -6.34 -7.47 -1.42
CA LEU A 117 -7.21 -8.23 -0.51
C LEU A 117 -7.13 -9.74 -0.76
N ALA A 118 -6.78 -10.19 -1.97
CA ALA A 118 -6.66 -11.61 -2.30
C ALA A 118 -5.60 -12.34 -1.44
N VAL A 119 -4.55 -11.63 -1.01
CA VAL A 119 -3.50 -12.19 -0.14
C VAL A 119 -3.68 -11.83 1.33
N ALA A 120 -4.57 -10.89 1.67
CA ALA A 120 -4.71 -10.34 3.02
C ALA A 120 -5.05 -11.41 4.08
N PRO A 121 -5.97 -12.37 3.87
CA PRO A 121 -6.26 -13.39 4.88
C PRO A 121 -5.02 -14.24 5.23
N LYS A 122 -4.21 -14.59 4.22
CA LYS A 122 -2.98 -15.36 4.42
C LYS A 122 -1.92 -14.56 5.17
N MET A 123 -1.77 -13.29 4.83
CA MET A 123 -0.83 -12.37 5.47
C MET A 123 -1.19 -12.15 6.95
N LEU A 124 -2.47 -11.92 7.24
CA LEU A 124 -2.96 -11.77 8.61
C LEU A 124 -2.72 -13.04 9.45
N ARG A 125 -2.92 -14.23 8.88
CA ARG A 125 -2.62 -15.49 9.59
C ARG A 125 -1.14 -15.60 9.96
N PHE A 126 -0.23 -15.20 9.08
CA PHE A 126 1.20 -15.15 9.40
C PHE A 126 1.48 -14.15 10.53
N GLU A 127 0.94 -12.93 10.44
CA GLU A 127 1.15 -11.87 11.43
C GLU A 127 0.63 -12.27 12.80
N THR A 128 -0.63 -12.72 12.90
CA THR A 128 -1.23 -13.19 14.15
C THR A 128 -0.41 -14.31 14.78
N ARG A 129 0.06 -15.27 13.97
CA ARG A 129 0.89 -16.37 14.47
C ARG A 129 2.26 -15.87 14.93
N MET A 130 2.96 -15.04 14.15
CA MET A 130 4.25 -14.46 14.55
C MET A 130 4.17 -13.66 15.86
N MET A 131 3.08 -12.93 16.06
CA MET A 131 2.85 -12.12 17.26
C MET A 131 2.35 -12.92 18.46
N SER A 132 2.01 -14.21 18.31
CA SER A 132 1.52 -15.02 19.43
C SER A 132 2.66 -15.28 20.44
N PRO A 133 2.41 -15.12 21.75
CA PRO A 133 3.39 -15.45 22.79
C PRO A 133 3.76 -16.94 22.82
N GLU A 134 2.93 -17.80 22.24
CA GLU A 134 3.17 -19.25 22.14
C GLU A 134 4.12 -19.62 20.99
N THR A 135 4.40 -18.67 20.08
CA THR A 135 5.25 -18.95 18.94
C THR A 135 6.72 -18.84 19.34
N VAL A 136 7.43 -19.95 19.24
CA VAL A 136 8.86 -20.03 19.51
C VAL A 136 9.70 -19.29 18.44
N PRO A 137 10.88 -18.75 18.80
CA PRO A 137 11.71 -17.91 17.92
C PRO A 137 11.94 -18.44 16.51
N HIS A 138 12.33 -19.71 16.37
CA HIS A 138 12.60 -20.29 15.06
C HIS A 138 11.36 -20.37 14.16
N VAL A 139 10.21 -20.73 14.73
CA VAL A 139 8.93 -20.73 13.99
C VAL A 139 8.55 -19.31 13.58
N ALA A 140 8.77 -18.30 14.43
CA ALA A 140 8.52 -16.90 14.06
C ALA A 140 9.35 -16.48 12.85
N MET A 141 10.62 -16.88 12.76
CA MET A 141 11.49 -16.60 11.61
C MET A 141 11.06 -17.33 10.34
N GLU A 142 10.62 -18.58 10.43
CA GLU A 142 10.07 -19.31 9.29
C GLU A 142 8.79 -18.66 8.76
N LEU A 143 7.90 -18.24 9.67
CA LEU A 143 6.69 -17.51 9.33
C LEU A 143 7.02 -16.16 8.68
N LEU A 144 8.04 -15.45 9.18
CA LEU A 144 8.51 -14.19 8.61
C LEU A 144 9.03 -14.39 7.18
N ALA A 145 9.83 -15.42 6.94
CA ALA A 145 10.30 -15.77 5.61
C ALA A 145 9.13 -16.11 4.67
N GLY A 146 8.13 -16.84 5.16
CA GLY A 146 6.89 -17.14 4.43
C GLY A 146 6.08 -15.88 4.10
N TRP A 147 5.90 -15.00 5.07
CA TRP A 147 5.22 -13.71 4.93
C TRP A 147 5.93 -12.84 3.89
N LEU A 148 7.25 -12.68 4.00
CA LEU A 148 8.04 -11.89 3.05
C LEU A 148 7.95 -12.43 1.62
N ARG A 149 7.94 -13.75 1.44
CA ARG A 149 7.78 -14.37 0.11
C ARG A 149 6.44 -14.02 -0.51
N VAL A 150 5.34 -14.15 0.23
CA VAL A 150 4.00 -13.79 -0.26
C VAL A 150 3.91 -12.29 -0.52
N ASN A 151 4.44 -11.48 0.40
CA ASN A 151 4.38 -10.03 0.33
C ASN A 151 5.25 -9.47 -0.81
N ASN A 152 6.37 -10.11 -1.15
CA ASN A 152 7.20 -9.72 -2.28
C ASN A 152 6.51 -10.03 -3.62
N ARG A 153 5.80 -11.16 -3.71
CA ARG A 153 4.95 -11.44 -4.88
C ARG A 153 3.84 -10.40 -5.03
N ARG A 154 3.13 -10.06 -3.94
CA ARG A 154 2.13 -8.99 -3.94
C ARG A 154 2.73 -7.66 -4.40
N PHE A 155 3.92 -7.32 -3.91
CA PHE A 155 4.61 -6.09 -4.29
C PHE A 155 4.81 -5.99 -5.81
N TRP A 156 5.36 -7.03 -6.43
CA TRP A 156 5.62 -7.02 -7.88
C TRP A 156 4.36 -7.16 -8.73
N LEU A 157 3.36 -7.92 -8.28
CA LEU A 157 2.15 -8.21 -9.06
C LEU A 157 1.03 -7.18 -8.87
N VAL A 158 1.06 -6.42 -7.77
CA VAL A 158 -0.03 -5.50 -7.42
C VAL A 158 0.53 -4.11 -7.15
N ASP A 159 1.44 -3.94 -6.20
CA ASP A 159 1.83 -2.61 -5.71
C ASP A 159 2.59 -1.81 -6.77
N VAL A 160 3.56 -2.43 -7.46
CA VAL A 160 4.32 -1.78 -8.54
C VAL A 160 3.41 -1.45 -9.74
N PRO A 161 2.61 -2.38 -10.29
CA PRO A 161 1.64 -2.04 -11.33
C PRO A 161 0.66 -0.95 -10.90
N PHE A 162 0.18 -0.98 -9.66
CA PHE A 162 -0.75 0.04 -9.16
C PHE A 162 -0.10 1.42 -9.13
N TRP A 163 1.15 1.51 -8.66
CA TRP A 163 1.91 2.76 -8.69
C TRP A 163 2.16 3.25 -10.12
N LEU A 164 2.54 2.38 -11.05
CA LEU A 164 2.74 2.74 -12.46
C LEU A 164 1.45 3.26 -13.12
N VAL A 165 0.32 2.61 -12.85
CA VAL A 165 -1.00 3.08 -13.30
C VAL A 165 -1.33 4.44 -12.67
N GLY A 166 -0.96 4.66 -11.40
CA GLY A 166 -1.07 5.96 -10.73
C GLY A 166 -0.26 7.06 -11.44
N VAL A 167 0.98 6.78 -11.83
CA VAL A 167 1.82 7.72 -12.61
C VAL A 167 1.12 8.07 -13.93
N GLY A 168 0.69 7.06 -14.68
CA GLY A 168 -0.01 7.25 -15.94
C GLY A 168 -1.31 8.05 -15.78
N ALA A 169 -2.12 7.71 -14.78
CA ALA A 169 -3.38 8.39 -14.50
C ALA A 169 -3.16 9.87 -14.15
N THR A 170 -2.12 10.19 -13.38
CA THR A 170 -1.78 11.59 -13.05
C THR A 170 -1.26 12.35 -14.27
N VAL A 171 -0.38 11.76 -15.08
CA VAL A 171 0.13 12.42 -16.29
C VAL A 171 -1.01 12.73 -17.27
N GLU A 172 -1.89 11.76 -17.50
CA GLU A 172 -3.03 11.92 -18.41
C GLU A 172 -4.10 12.84 -17.81
N GLY A 173 -4.38 12.72 -16.51
CA GLY A 173 -5.43 13.47 -15.82
C GLY A 173 -5.09 14.94 -15.55
N LEU A 174 -3.83 15.35 -15.74
CA LEU A 174 -3.42 16.75 -15.68
C LEU A 174 -3.29 17.41 -17.07
N ARG A 175 -3.46 16.64 -18.15
CA ARG A 175 -3.41 17.15 -19.54
C ARG A 175 -4.76 17.59 -20.07
N GLY A 176 -5.84 16.98 -19.58
CA GLY A 176 -7.23 17.40 -19.84
C GLY A 176 -7.68 18.43 -18.83
#